data_AF-A0A354H1F7-F1
#
_entry.id   AF-A0A354H1F7-F1
#
_cell.length_a   1.000
_cell.length_b   1.000
_cell.length_c   1.000
_cell.angle_alpha   90.00
_cell.angle_beta   90.00
_cell.angle_gamma   90.00
#
_symmetry.space_group_name_H-M   'P 1'
#
loop_
_entity.id
_entity.type
_entity.pdbx_description
1 polymer ?
#
loop_
_entity_poly.entity_id
_entity_poly.type
_entity_poly.pdbx_seq_one_letter_code
_entity_poly.pdbx_strand_id
1 'polypeptide(L)'
;MPVIRLTPTAPAFRREQRQTLLDQLSRELAGQATEKGPVVFEIPLDRTDKMDVLVVWEAWKDVPSEIRSDVILEAYKDKKDTISQALGVTYHEANDQNLLPYAVLPMARRGEVDPETLKAAMLKQGGFTLEGGKVDLRFPTRTMAQEAHRRLCDDVPKGYWSMVESGDAIS
;
A
#
# COMPACT_ATOMS: atom_id res chain seq x y z
N MET A 1 -3.43 -44.06 -6.29
CA MET A 1 -3.29 -42.71 -5.72
C MET A 1 -4.67 -42.06 -5.72
N PRO A 2 -5.18 -41.55 -4.59
CA PRO A 2 -6.47 -40.86 -4.57
C PRO A 2 -6.36 -39.52 -5.33
N VAL A 3 -7.32 -39.27 -6.22
CA VAL A 3 -7.48 -37.99 -6.92
C VAL A 3 -8.42 -37.13 -6.09
N ILE A 4 -7.87 -36.17 -5.33
CA ILE A 4 -8.68 -35.19 -4.61
C ILE A 4 -9.23 -34.20 -5.64
N ARG A 5 -10.51 -34.34 -5.99
CA ARG A 5 -11.23 -33.32 -6.76
C ARG A 5 -11.70 -32.27 -5.78
N LEU A 6 -10.98 -31.16 -5.68
CA LEU A 6 -11.47 -29.98 -4.99
C LEU A 6 -12.68 -29.46 -5.78
N THR A 7 -13.87 -29.60 -5.21
CA THR A 7 -15.06 -28.91 -5.69
C THR A 7 -14.79 -27.41 -5.58
N PRO A 8 -14.89 -26.62 -6.66
CA PRO A 8 -14.70 -25.18 -6.58
C PRO A 8 -15.90 -24.57 -5.86
N THR A 9 -15.81 -24.52 -4.53
CA THR A 9 -16.78 -23.85 -3.64
C THR A 9 -16.39 -22.39 -3.41
N ALA A 10 -15.73 -21.76 -4.39
CA ALA A 10 -15.56 -20.31 -4.36
C ALA A 10 -16.85 -19.70 -4.93
N PRO A 11 -17.57 -18.83 -4.19
CA PRO A 11 -18.68 -18.10 -4.76
C PRO A 11 -18.16 -17.37 -6.00
N ALA A 12 -18.84 -17.50 -7.14
CA ALA A 12 -18.44 -16.86 -8.38
C ALA A 12 -18.27 -15.36 -8.10
N PHE A 13 -17.02 -14.92 -7.99
CA PHE A 13 -16.69 -13.52 -7.79
C PHE A 13 -17.33 -12.74 -8.93
N ARG A 14 -18.21 -11.80 -8.60
CA ARG A 14 -19.07 -11.19 -9.63
C ARG A 14 -18.19 -10.36 -10.56
N ARG A 15 -18.33 -10.57 -11.87
CA ARG A 15 -17.60 -9.80 -12.90
C ARG A 15 -17.72 -8.29 -12.69
N GLU A 16 -18.88 -7.84 -12.20
CA GLU A 16 -19.14 -6.42 -11.87
C GLU A 16 -18.25 -5.91 -10.74
N GLN A 17 -18.03 -6.71 -9.69
CA GLN A 17 -17.14 -6.33 -8.58
C GLN A 17 -15.70 -6.24 -9.08
N ARG A 18 -15.27 -7.20 -9.89
CA ARG A 18 -13.95 -7.19 -10.54
C ARG A 18 -13.74 -5.93 -11.36
N GLN A 19 -14.71 -5.55 -12.19
CA GLN A 19 -14.63 -4.35 -13.01
C GLN A 19 -14.56 -3.09 -12.15
N THR A 20 -15.37 -3.02 -11.09
CA THR A 20 -15.36 -1.88 -10.16
C THR A 20 -13.98 -1.69 -9.51
N LEU A 21 -13.34 -2.78 -9.08
CA LEU A 21 -12.02 -2.75 -8.45
C LEU A 21 -10.93 -2.34 -9.45
N LEU A 22 -11.01 -2.90 -10.67
CA LEU A 22 -10.10 -2.55 -11.77
C LEU A 22 -10.22 -1.07 -12.15
N ASP A 23 -11.45 -0.55 -12.27
CA ASP A 23 -11.70 0.85 -12.63
C ASP A 23 -11.16 1.80 -11.56
N GLN A 24 -11.36 1.47 -10.28
CA GLN A 24 -10.84 2.26 -9.16
C GLN A 24 -9.31 2.22 -9.11
N LEU A 25 -8.69 1.04 -9.23
CA LEU A 25 -7.23 0.93 -9.27
C LEU A 25 -6.64 1.68 -10.48
N SER A 26 -7.28 1.58 -11.65
CA SER A 26 -6.83 2.28 -12.86
C SER A 26 -6.91 3.80 -12.71
N ARG A 27 -7.92 4.31 -12.00
CA ARG A 27 -8.03 5.75 -11.68
C ARG A 27 -6.91 6.21 -10.75
N GLU A 28 -6.57 5.42 -9.75
CA GLU A 28 -5.43 5.71 -8.87
C GLU A 28 -4.11 5.76 -9.64
N LEU A 29 -3.87 4.78 -10.50
CA LEU A 29 -2.68 4.76 -11.35
C LEU A 29 -2.62 5.95 -12.32
N ALA A 30 -3.77 6.51 -12.70
CA ALA A 30 -3.88 7.73 -13.49
C ALA A 30 -3.74 9.03 -12.66
N GLY A 31 -3.49 8.93 -11.35
CA GLY A 31 -3.32 10.06 -10.43
C GLY A 31 -4.64 10.66 -9.92
N GLN A 32 -5.77 9.98 -10.11
CA GLN A 32 -7.07 10.41 -9.59
C GLN A 32 -7.29 9.84 -8.19
N ALA A 33 -6.53 10.37 -7.22
CA ALA A 33 -6.53 9.90 -5.85
C ALA A 33 -7.91 9.96 -5.17
N THR A 34 -8.32 8.84 -4.60
CA THR A 34 -9.53 8.68 -3.81
C THR A 34 -9.17 8.51 -2.33
N GLU A 35 -9.98 9.09 -1.45
CA GLU A 35 -9.69 9.14 -0.01
C GLU A 35 -9.54 7.77 0.67
N LYS A 36 -10.15 6.73 0.08
CA LYS A 36 -10.06 5.33 0.52
C LYS A 36 -9.52 4.42 -0.60
N GLY A 37 -8.74 5.03 -1.49
CA GLY A 37 -8.15 4.34 -2.64
C GLY A 37 -7.06 3.36 -2.25
N PRO A 38 -6.69 2.47 -3.18
CA PRO A 38 -5.51 1.64 -3.00
C PRO A 38 -4.24 2.50 -2.85
N VAL A 39 -3.37 2.12 -1.92
CA VAL A 39 -1.99 2.62 -1.87
C VAL A 39 -1.12 1.66 -2.66
N VAL A 40 -0.45 2.18 -3.69
CA VAL A 40 0.33 1.37 -4.63
C VAL A 40 1.82 1.65 -4.43
N PHE A 41 2.60 0.59 -4.25
CA PHE A 41 4.06 0.63 -4.19
C PHE A 41 4.63 -0.13 -5.39
N GLU A 42 5.38 0.59 -6.22
CA GLU A 42 6.19 0.01 -7.30
C GLU A 42 7.63 -0.14 -6.79
N ILE A 43 8.02 -1.38 -6.48
CA ILE A 43 9.30 -1.71 -5.86
C ILE A 43 10.25 -2.20 -6.96
N PRO A 44 11.26 -1.42 -7.36
CA PRO A 44 12.20 -1.85 -8.38
C PRO A 44 13.05 -3.02 -7.87
N LEU A 45 13.28 -4.03 -8.71
CA LEU A 45 14.15 -5.16 -8.38
C LEU A 45 15.57 -4.87 -8.86
N ASP A 46 16.51 -4.84 -7.92
CA ASP A 46 17.92 -4.54 -8.19
C ASP A 46 18.46 -5.39 -9.35
N ARG A 47 19.09 -4.73 -10.32
CA ARG A 47 19.77 -5.31 -11.50
C ARG A 47 18.84 -5.88 -12.57
N THR A 48 17.54 -5.63 -12.51
CA THR A 48 16.60 -5.98 -13.58
C THR A 48 15.72 -4.79 -13.93
N ASP A 49 15.22 -4.72 -15.16
CA ASP A 49 14.16 -3.76 -15.54
C ASP A 49 12.77 -4.21 -15.02
N LYS A 50 12.75 -5.04 -13.97
CA LYS A 50 11.53 -5.56 -13.37
C LYS A 50 11.23 -4.87 -12.05
N MET A 51 9.96 -4.89 -11.68
CA MET A 51 9.46 -4.38 -10.41
C MET A 51 8.44 -5.33 -9.80
N ASP A 52 8.36 -5.30 -8.48
CA ASP A 52 7.25 -5.88 -7.74
C ASP A 52 6.22 -4.80 -7.44
N VAL A 53 4.94 -5.12 -7.61
CA VAL A 53 3.83 -4.21 -7.35
C VAL A 53 3.10 -4.70 -6.10
N LEU A 54 3.14 -3.89 -5.05
CA LEU A 54 2.37 -4.12 -3.82
C LEU A 54 1.22 -3.12 -3.78
N VAL A 55 -0.01 -3.64 -3.76
CA VAL A 55 -1.23 -2.82 -3.64
C VAL A 55 -1.88 -3.09 -2.29
N VAL A 56 -1.87 -2.09 -1.43
CA VAL A 56 -2.49 -2.15 -0.11
C VAL A 56 -3.86 -1.49 -0.17
N TRP A 57 -4.92 -2.28 0.02
CA TRP A 57 -6.29 -1.79 -0.12
C TRP A 57 -7.31 -2.58 0.68
N GLU A 58 -8.13 -1.88 1.47
CA GLU A 58 -9.19 -2.52 2.29
C GLU A 58 -10.28 -3.20 1.46
N ALA A 59 -10.49 -2.80 0.20
CA ALA A 59 -11.44 -3.45 -0.69
C ALA A 59 -11.07 -4.91 -1.01
N TRP A 60 -9.85 -5.35 -0.67
CA TRP A 60 -9.37 -6.72 -0.84
C TRP A 60 -9.88 -7.72 0.21
N LYS A 61 -10.46 -7.25 1.32
CA LYS A 61 -10.84 -8.09 2.46
C LYS A 61 -11.61 -9.37 2.08
N ASP A 62 -12.56 -9.26 1.16
CA ASP A 62 -13.41 -10.39 0.73
C ASP A 62 -13.07 -10.90 -0.68
N VAL A 63 -11.93 -10.49 -1.24
CA VAL A 63 -11.47 -10.86 -2.58
C VAL A 63 -10.41 -11.98 -2.47
N PRO A 64 -10.52 -13.09 -3.21
CA PRO A 64 -9.47 -14.12 -3.24
C PRO A 64 -8.15 -13.60 -3.80
N SER A 65 -7.01 -14.08 -3.31
CA SER A 65 -5.67 -13.60 -3.67
C SER A 65 -5.36 -13.72 -5.17
N GLU A 66 -5.87 -14.76 -5.83
CA GLU A 66 -5.71 -14.96 -7.27
C GLU A 66 -6.39 -13.83 -8.06
N ILE A 67 -7.62 -13.47 -7.66
CA ILE A 67 -8.39 -12.40 -8.28
C ILE A 67 -7.74 -11.04 -8.01
N ARG A 68 -7.21 -10.80 -6.80
CA ARG A 68 -6.48 -9.56 -6.49
C ARG A 68 -5.30 -9.38 -7.44
N SER A 69 -4.50 -10.43 -7.62
CA SER A 69 -3.31 -10.41 -8.49
C SER A 69 -3.70 -10.19 -9.96
N ASP A 70 -4.76 -10.86 -10.44
CA ASP A 70 -5.27 -10.67 -11.79
C ASP A 70 -5.75 -9.23 -12.04
N VAL A 71 -6.46 -8.62 -11.08
CA VAL A 71 -6.94 -7.24 -11.18
C VAL A 71 -5.76 -6.26 -11.25
N ILE A 72 -4.72 -6.47 -10.44
CA ILE A 72 -3.51 -5.64 -10.46
C ILE A 72 -2.79 -5.78 -11.80
N LEU A 73 -2.54 -7.01 -12.27
CA LEU A 73 -1.88 -7.24 -13.55
C LEU A 73 -2.67 -6.68 -14.74
N GLU A 74 -4.00 -6.70 -14.68
CA GLU A 74 -4.84 -6.09 -15.71
C GLU A 74 -4.81 -4.57 -15.67
N ALA A 75 -4.78 -3.95 -14.47
CA ALA A 75 -4.61 -2.50 -14.34
C ALA A 75 -3.26 -2.04 -14.93
N TYR A 76 -2.25 -2.90 -14.85
CA TYR A 76 -0.91 -2.69 -15.39
C TYR A 76 -0.68 -3.30 -16.78
N LYS A 77 -1.74 -3.56 -17.57
CA LYS A 77 -1.63 -4.25 -18.87
C LYS A 77 -0.48 -3.76 -19.77
N ASP A 78 -0.20 -2.46 -19.79
CA ASP A 78 0.83 -1.85 -20.67
C ASP A 78 2.27 -2.06 -20.14
N LYS A 79 2.41 -2.38 -18.84
CA LYS A 79 3.69 -2.62 -18.15
C LYS A 79 3.80 -4.05 -17.63
N LYS A 80 2.90 -4.95 -18.04
CA LYS A 80 2.80 -6.31 -17.48
C LYS A 80 4.12 -7.08 -17.54
N ASP A 81 4.88 -6.91 -18.62
CA ASP A 81 6.16 -7.62 -18.82
C ASP A 81 7.28 -7.12 -17.90
N THR A 82 7.12 -5.93 -17.32
CA THR A 82 8.05 -5.37 -16.31
C THR A 82 7.67 -5.79 -14.88
N ILE A 83 6.49 -6.38 -14.67
CA ILE A 83 6.06 -6.81 -13.33
C ILE A 83 6.55 -8.23 -13.09
N SER A 84 7.41 -8.39 -12.08
CA SER A 84 7.86 -9.71 -11.62
C SER A 84 6.80 -10.36 -10.74
N GLN A 85 6.29 -9.61 -9.75
CA GLN A 85 5.23 -10.06 -8.86
C GLN A 85 4.20 -8.95 -8.64
N ALA A 86 2.92 -9.33 -8.57
CA ALA A 86 1.82 -8.46 -8.15
C ALA A 86 1.20 -9.03 -6.88
N LEU A 87 1.12 -8.22 -5.82
CA LEU A 87 0.57 -8.64 -4.53
C LEU A 87 -0.48 -7.64 -4.05
N GLY A 88 -1.71 -8.12 -3.88
CA GLY A 88 -2.82 -7.36 -3.31
C GLY A 88 -3.11 -7.77 -1.88
N VAL A 89 -2.97 -6.85 -0.93
CA VAL A 89 -3.17 -7.10 0.51
C VAL A 89 -4.01 -6.02 1.15
N THR A 90 -4.72 -6.36 2.24
CA THR A 90 -5.29 -5.35 3.14
C THR A 90 -4.19 -4.75 4.03
N TYR A 91 -4.48 -3.64 4.71
CA TYR A 91 -3.51 -3.05 5.62
C TYR A 91 -3.15 -4.00 6.78
N HIS A 92 -4.14 -4.74 7.30
CA HIS A 92 -3.91 -5.75 8.33
C HIS A 92 -3.00 -6.87 7.84
N GLU A 93 -3.29 -7.44 6.66
CA GLU A 93 -2.46 -8.48 6.05
C GLU A 93 -1.03 -7.99 5.77
N ALA A 94 -0.86 -6.73 5.35
CA ALA A 94 0.44 -6.13 5.09
C ALA A 94 1.29 -6.02 6.37
N ASN A 95 0.68 -5.66 7.49
CA ASN A 95 1.36 -5.61 8.79
C ASN A 95 1.68 -7.01 9.32
N ASP A 96 0.73 -7.95 9.25
CA ASP A 96 0.93 -9.32 9.73
C ASP A 96 2.08 -10.03 9.00
N GLN A 97 2.20 -9.78 7.70
CA GLN A 97 3.26 -10.34 6.85
C GLN A 97 4.54 -9.49 6.87
N ASN A 98 4.59 -8.43 7.67
CA ASN A 98 5.70 -7.47 7.76
C ASN A 98 6.13 -6.93 6.37
N LEU A 99 5.17 -6.70 5.48
CA LEU A 99 5.39 -6.16 4.13
C LEU A 99 5.64 -4.66 4.13
N LEU A 100 5.31 -3.96 5.22
CA LEU A 100 5.52 -2.53 5.41
C LEU A 100 6.36 -2.26 6.67
N PRO A 101 7.63 -2.71 6.72
CA PRO A 101 8.42 -2.65 7.94
C PRO A 101 8.87 -1.23 8.31
N TYR A 102 8.95 -0.29 7.36
CA TYR A 102 9.48 1.05 7.61
C TYR A 102 8.35 2.06 7.85
N ALA A 103 8.23 2.57 9.07
CA ALA A 103 7.27 3.61 9.44
C ALA A 103 7.90 5.00 9.44
N VAL A 104 7.15 6.03 9.06
CA VAL A 104 7.53 7.43 9.20
C VAL A 104 6.53 8.12 10.13
N LEU A 105 7.02 8.58 11.28
CA LEU A 105 6.21 9.08 12.38
C LEU A 105 6.50 10.57 12.63
N PRO A 106 5.46 11.39 12.90
CA PRO A 106 5.66 12.75 13.36
C PRO A 106 6.15 12.77 14.82
N MET A 107 7.19 13.54 15.08
CA MET A 107 7.79 13.81 16.39
C MET A 107 7.56 15.26 16.88
N ALA A 108 6.70 16.02 16.20
CA ALA A 108 6.43 17.42 16.54
C ALA A 108 5.93 17.56 17.99
N ARG A 109 6.45 18.55 18.72
CA ARG A 109 5.96 18.83 20.08
C ARG A 109 4.59 19.49 19.98
N ARG A 110 3.80 19.32 21.05
CA ARG A 110 2.48 19.94 21.16
C ARG A 110 2.60 21.46 20.98
N GLY A 111 1.92 22.00 19.96
CA GLY A 111 1.88 23.43 19.65
C GLY A 111 2.88 23.92 18.60
N GLU A 112 3.82 23.09 18.13
CA GLU A 112 4.77 23.49 17.06
C GLU A 112 4.12 23.43 15.67
N VAL A 113 3.33 22.38 15.43
CA VAL A 113 2.60 22.15 14.18
C VAL A 113 1.20 21.66 14.53
N ASP A 114 0.22 22.12 13.76
CA ASP A 114 -1.15 21.65 13.87
C ASP A 114 -1.25 20.15 13.52
N PRO A 115 -1.85 19.30 14.37
CA PRO A 115 -1.96 17.86 14.12
C PRO A 115 -2.67 17.50 12.81
N GLU A 116 -3.66 18.28 12.38
CA GLU A 116 -4.37 18.01 11.13
C GLU A 116 -3.48 18.27 9.91
N THR A 117 -2.60 19.27 9.98
CA THR A 117 -1.57 19.50 8.96
C THR A 117 -0.62 18.31 8.83
N LEU A 118 -0.19 17.72 9.95
CA LEU A 118 0.67 16.52 9.94
C LEU A 118 -0.05 15.31 9.33
N LYS A 119 -1.30 15.08 9.72
CA LYS A 119 -2.13 13.99 9.15
C LYS A 119 -2.31 14.18 7.65
N ALA A 120 -2.67 15.37 7.20
CA ALA A 120 -2.85 15.68 5.78
C ALA A 120 -1.55 15.45 4.99
N ALA A 121 -0.40 15.83 5.54
CA ALA A 121 0.90 15.57 4.92
C ALA A 121 1.20 14.07 4.84
N MET A 122 0.91 13.28 5.89
CA MET A 122 1.06 11.83 5.86
C MET A 122 0.15 11.17 4.82
N LEU A 123 -1.13 11.55 4.77
CA LEU A 123 -2.08 11.03 3.77
C LEU A 123 -1.63 11.34 2.35
N LYS A 124 -1.12 12.55 2.09
CA LYS A 124 -0.56 12.94 0.79
C LYS A 124 0.61 12.04 0.35
N GLN A 125 1.36 11.46 1.29
CA GLN A 125 2.46 10.53 1.00
C GLN A 125 2.04 9.05 0.97
N GLY A 126 0.74 8.74 1.00
CA GLY A 126 0.24 7.37 0.99
C GLY A 126 -0.03 6.80 2.40
N GLY A 127 -0.34 7.66 3.36
CA GLY A 127 -0.72 7.24 4.71
C GLY A 127 -2.06 6.49 4.73
N PHE A 128 -2.17 5.54 5.65
CA PHE A 128 -3.37 4.75 5.91
C PHE A 128 -4.19 5.38 7.04
N THR A 129 -5.45 5.69 6.78
CA THR A 129 -6.38 6.13 7.83
C THR A 129 -6.86 4.92 8.64
N LEU A 130 -6.54 4.91 9.93
CA LEU A 130 -6.94 3.87 10.88
C LEU A 130 -8.16 4.30 11.70
N GLU A 131 -8.74 3.35 12.41
CA GLU A 131 -9.81 3.62 13.37
C GLU A 131 -9.37 4.66 14.42
N GLY A 132 -10.30 5.54 14.81
CA GLY A 132 -10.02 6.64 15.73
C GLY A 132 -9.29 7.84 15.11
N GLY A 133 -9.23 7.93 13.78
CA GLY A 133 -8.69 9.09 13.06
C GLY A 133 -7.17 9.22 13.16
N LYS A 134 -6.49 8.12 13.47
CA LYS A 134 -5.03 8.00 13.39
C LYS A 134 -4.64 7.77 11.94
N VAL A 135 -3.49 8.32 11.54
CA VAL A 135 -2.88 8.04 10.24
C VAL A 135 -1.58 7.31 10.49
N ASP A 136 -1.38 6.20 9.81
CA ASP A 136 -0.13 5.46 9.84
C ASP A 136 0.54 5.51 8.47
N LEU A 137 1.83 5.82 8.43
CA LEU A 137 2.57 5.97 7.18
C LEU A 137 3.71 4.96 7.18
N ARG A 138 3.56 3.93 6.35
CA ARG A 138 4.53 2.83 6.26
C ARG A 138 4.89 2.51 4.83
N PHE A 139 6.09 1.96 4.65
CA PHE A 139 6.68 1.66 3.36
C PHE A 139 7.33 0.27 3.35
N PRO A 140 7.35 -0.38 2.18
CA PRO A 140 7.97 -1.69 2.02
C PRO A 140 9.50 -1.64 2.03
N THR A 141 10.09 -0.52 1.61
CA THR A 141 11.55 -0.38 1.52
C THR A 141 12.05 0.87 2.24
N ARG A 142 13.29 0.80 2.74
CA ARG A 142 13.96 1.92 3.39
C ARG A 142 14.09 3.12 2.46
N THR A 143 14.41 2.91 1.19
CA THR A 143 14.57 3.96 0.20
C THR A 143 13.27 4.75 0.02
N MET A 144 12.13 4.07 -0.10
CA MET A 144 10.83 4.74 -0.20
C MET A 144 10.49 5.53 1.06
N ALA A 145 10.76 4.96 2.25
CA ALA A 145 10.57 5.68 3.51
C ALA A 145 11.46 6.93 3.62
N GLN A 146 12.71 6.86 3.18
CA GLN A 146 13.63 8.00 3.15
C GLN A 146 13.16 9.09 2.17
N GLU A 147 12.68 8.71 0.99
CA GLU A 147 12.14 9.68 0.05
C GLU A 147 10.89 10.38 0.58
N ALA A 148 9.98 9.62 1.19
CA ALA A 148 8.78 10.18 1.80
C ALA A 148 9.14 11.09 2.98
N HIS A 149 10.08 10.67 3.83
CA HIS A 149 10.62 11.49 4.92
C HIS A 149 11.17 12.83 4.41
N ARG A 150 11.98 12.81 3.35
CA ARG A 150 12.50 14.04 2.72
C ARG A 150 11.35 14.94 2.24
N ARG A 151 10.38 14.39 1.52
CA ARG A 151 9.22 15.16 1.03
C ARG A 151 8.39 15.75 2.17
N LEU A 152 8.24 15.04 3.29
CA LEU A 152 7.56 15.53 4.48
C LEU A 152 8.31 16.65 5.19
N CYS A 153 9.65 16.57 5.25
CA CYS A 153 10.48 17.66 5.74
C CYS A 153 10.38 18.90 4.85
N ASP A 154 10.25 18.73 3.53
CA ASP A 154 10.07 19.84 2.59
C ASP A 154 8.66 20.46 2.69
N ASP A 155 7.62 19.62 2.75
CA ASP A 155 6.21 20.04 2.82
C ASP A 155 5.86 20.67 4.18
N VAL A 156 6.44 20.16 5.28
CA VAL A 156 6.20 20.64 6.64
C VAL A 156 7.56 20.87 7.34
N PRO A 157 8.26 21.98 7.07
CA PRO A 157 9.61 22.23 7.60
C PRO A 157 9.71 22.33 9.13
N LYS A 158 8.58 22.65 9.79
CA LYS A 158 8.47 22.68 11.25
C LYS A 158 8.05 21.34 11.83
N GLY A 159 7.68 20.38 10.98
CA GLY A 159 7.37 19.02 11.36
C GLY A 159 8.67 18.27 11.58
N TYR A 160 8.89 17.80 12.80
CA TYR A 160 9.92 16.81 13.06
C TYR A 160 9.40 15.44 12.66
N TRP A 161 10.16 14.70 11.86
CA TRP A 161 9.78 13.38 11.37
C TRP A 161 10.87 12.37 11.72
N SER A 162 10.47 11.19 12.18
CA SER A 162 11.38 10.08 12.45
C SER A 162 11.00 8.87 11.62
N MET A 163 12.00 8.15 11.14
CA MET A 163 11.82 6.87 10.48
C MET A 163 12.15 5.75 11.46
N VAL A 164 11.29 4.74 11.53
CA VAL A 164 11.42 3.59 12.45
C VAL A 164 11.28 2.31 11.63
N GLU A 165 12.08 1.30 11.91
CA GLU A 165 11.99 -0.02 11.28
C GLU A 165 11.37 -1.01 12.27
N SER A 166 10.39 -1.80 11.81
CA SER A 166 9.63 -2.75 12.64
C SER A 166 10.45 -3.98 13.10
N GLY A 167 11.77 -3.96 12.90
CA GLY A 167 12.73 -4.97 13.39
C GLY A 167 13.56 -4.53 14.62
N ASP A 168 13.52 -3.25 15.01
CA ASP A 168 14.28 -2.74 16.17
C ASP A 168 13.53 -2.90 17.51
N ALA A 169 12.44 -3.67 17.52
CA ALA A 169 11.72 -4.01 18.74
C ALA A 169 12.44 -5.14 19.51
N ILE A 170 13.41 -4.74 20.33
CA ILE A 170 13.93 -5.44 21.52
C ILE A 170 14.64 -6.79 21.25
N SER A 171 15.98 -6.73 21.23
CA SER A 171 16.84 -7.78 21.80
C SER A 171 17.39 -7.31 23.14
#